data_AF-A0A956LBH5-F1
#
_entry.id   AF-A0A956LBH5-F1
#
_cell.length_a   1.000
_cell.length_b   1.000
_cell.length_c   1.000
_cell.angle_alpha   90.00
_cell.angle_beta   90.00
_cell.angle_gamma   90.00
#
_symmetry.space_group_name_H-M   'P 1'
#
loop_
_entity.id
_entity.type
_entity.pdbx_description
1 polymer ?
#
loop_
_entity_poly.entity_id
_entity_poly.type
_entity_poly.pdbx_seq_one_letter_code
_entity_poly.pdbx_strand_id
1 'polypeptide(L)'
;MPAFFALIALYGLIFVLHLIIPGRWVTGYARDARTGAPLRYRLNGLRVALVTLALYGLAGAGGLIAWDALYVHRWAALAAACALGLVFTAALVLPAAPRRGLLADLFLGRLENPQLADGHVDAKMVLYLVGAVTLELNLLSYAAHHLL
;
A
#
# COMPACT_ATOMS: atom_id res chain seq x y z
N MET A 1 -5.45 20.55 1.73
CA MET A 1 -6.41 19.41 1.81
C MET A 1 -6.42 18.88 3.24
N PRO A 2 -7.54 18.37 3.78
CA PRO A 2 -7.54 17.76 5.10
C PRO A 2 -6.54 16.59 5.12
N ALA A 3 -5.72 16.50 6.17
CA ALA A 3 -4.65 15.50 6.32
C ALA A 3 -5.11 14.06 6.08
N PHE A 4 -6.36 13.74 6.44
CA PHE A 4 -6.99 12.45 6.20
C PHE A 4 -6.97 12.07 4.71
N PHE A 5 -7.28 13.01 3.82
CA PHE A 5 -7.30 12.76 2.37
C PHE A 5 -5.89 12.72 1.76
N ALA A 6 -4.89 13.31 2.42
CA ALA A 6 -3.51 13.26 1.95
C ALA A 6 -2.97 11.83 1.97
N LEU A 7 -3.30 11.03 2.98
CA LEU A 7 -2.91 9.62 3.02
C LEU A 7 -3.59 8.80 1.92
N ILE A 8 -4.89 9.03 1.70
CA ILE A 8 -5.64 8.37 0.63
C ILE A 8 -5.03 8.71 -0.74
N ALA A 9 -4.70 9.98 -0.96
CA ALA A 9 -4.04 10.43 -2.18
C ALA A 9 -2.65 9.79 -2.34
N LEU A 10 -1.87 9.66 -1.27
CA LEU A 10 -0.56 8.99 -1.30
C LEU A 10 -0.70 7.50 -1.64
N TYR A 11 -1.64 6.78 -1.02
CA TYR A 11 -1.89 5.37 -1.31
C TYR A 11 -2.37 5.19 -2.76
N GLY A 12 -3.26 6.07 -3.21
CA GLY A 12 -3.72 6.12 -4.60
C GLY A 12 -2.58 6.37 -5.58
N LEU A 13 -1.68 7.31 -5.29
CA LEU A 13 -0.49 7.58 -6.09
C LEU A 13 0.41 6.34 -6.18
N ILE A 14 0.77 5.73 -5.05
CA ILE A 14 1.60 4.52 -5.02
C ILE A 14 0.95 3.39 -5.81
N PHE A 15 -0.36 3.21 -5.67
CA PHE A 15 -1.11 2.20 -6.42
C PHE A 15 -1.11 2.50 -7.93
N VAL A 16 -1.39 3.73 -8.35
CA VAL A 16 -1.34 4.13 -9.76
C VAL A 16 0.06 3.93 -10.33
N LEU A 17 1.11 4.36 -9.63
CA LEU A 17 2.49 4.11 -10.02
C LEU A 17 2.78 2.61 -10.14
N HIS A 18 2.29 1.79 -9.21
CA HIS A 18 2.39 0.34 -9.31
C HIS A 18 1.70 -0.22 -10.56
N LEU A 19 0.64 0.41 -11.07
CA LEU A 19 -0.01 0.01 -12.31
C LEU A 19 0.74 0.47 -13.56
N ILE A 20 1.25 1.70 -13.59
CA ILE A 20 1.82 2.28 -14.82
C ILE A 20 3.33 2.03 -15.00
N ILE A 21 4.09 1.93 -13.90
CA ILE A 21 5.54 1.75 -13.99
C ILE A 21 5.87 0.32 -14.46
N PRO A 22 6.70 0.12 -15.50
CA PRO A 22 7.04 -1.21 -16.00
C PRO A 22 7.64 -2.10 -14.91
N GLY A 23 7.16 -3.35 -14.84
CA GLY A 23 7.62 -4.36 -13.89
C GLY A 23 8.05 -5.67 -14.56
N ARG A 24 8.82 -6.47 -13.84
CA ARG A 24 9.20 -7.82 -14.26
C ARG A 24 8.12 -8.82 -13.86
N TRP A 25 7.79 -9.75 -14.74
CA TRP A 25 6.88 -10.85 -14.42
C TRP A 25 7.66 -12.03 -13.84
N VAL A 26 7.21 -12.53 -12.69
CA VAL A 26 7.84 -13.63 -11.98
C VAL A 26 6.79 -14.64 -11.55
N THR A 27 7.05 -15.92 -11.77
CA THR A 27 6.26 -17.01 -11.22
C THR A 27 6.66 -17.22 -9.78
N GLY A 28 5.72 -17.04 -8.85
CA GLY A 28 5.96 -17.20 -7.42
C GLY A 28 5.78 -18.65 -6.95
N TYR A 29 6.04 -18.86 -5.66
CA TYR A 29 5.88 -20.17 -5.01
C TYR A 29 4.44 -20.43 -4.54
N ALA A 30 3.66 -19.37 -4.32
CA ALA A 30 2.26 -19.49 -3.92
C ALA A 30 1.45 -20.12 -5.05
N ARG A 31 0.52 -21.00 -4.70
CA ARG A 31 -0.34 -21.69 -5.65
C ARG A 31 -1.75 -21.15 -5.57
N ASP A 32 -2.42 -21.09 -6.71
CA ASP A 32 -3.83 -20.79 -6.81
C ASP A 32 -4.65 -21.90 -6.12
N ALA A 33 -5.55 -21.51 -5.21
CA ALA A 33 -6.29 -22.47 -4.39
C ALA A 33 -7.30 -23.31 -5.20
N ARG A 34 -7.69 -22.87 -6.41
CA ARG A 34 -8.66 -23.56 -7.26
C ARG A 34 -8.00 -24.50 -8.28
N THR A 35 -6.89 -24.07 -8.85
CA THR A 35 -6.22 -24.74 -9.97
C THR A 35 -4.92 -25.42 -9.56
N GLY A 36 -4.35 -25.06 -8.41
CA GLY A 36 -3.05 -25.57 -7.93
C GLY A 36 -1.85 -25.06 -8.72
N ALA A 37 -2.06 -24.20 -9.73
CA ALA A 37 -1.01 -23.62 -10.55
C ALA A 37 -0.23 -22.54 -9.78
N PRO A 38 1.07 -22.37 -10.02
CA PRO A 38 1.85 -21.27 -9.43
C PRO A 38 1.29 -19.90 -9.86
N LEU A 39 1.14 -19.00 -8.89
CA LEU A 39 0.72 -17.62 -9.13
C LEU A 39 1.83 -16.82 -9.81
N ARG A 40 1.44 -15.88 -10.66
CA ARG A 40 2.37 -14.95 -11.33
C ARG A 40 2.22 -13.55 -10.74
N TYR A 41 3.33 -12.82 -10.70
CA TYR A 41 3.41 -11.51 -10.07
C TYR A 41 4.15 -10.53 -10.96
N ARG A 42 3.64 -9.29 -11.02
CA ARG A 42 4.35 -8.17 -11.63
C ARG A 42 5.10 -7.38 -10.56
N LEU A 43 6.43 -7.44 -10.58
CA LEU A 43 7.28 -6.83 -9.58
C LEU A 43 7.91 -5.53 -10.12
N ASN A 44 7.54 -4.40 -9.53
CA ASN A 44 8.13 -3.08 -9.82
C ASN A 44 8.37 -2.25 -8.54
N GLY A 45 8.27 -2.86 -7.35
CA GLY A 45 8.21 -2.13 -6.07
C GLY A 45 9.36 -1.16 -5.83
N LEU A 46 10.60 -1.54 -6.15
CA LEU A 46 11.76 -0.63 -6.00
C LEU A 46 11.65 0.60 -6.92
N ARG A 47 11.18 0.43 -8.16
CA ARG A 47 10.98 1.55 -9.09
C ARG A 47 9.89 2.49 -8.58
N VAL A 48 8.79 1.93 -8.09
CA VAL A 48 7.69 2.71 -7.48
C VAL A 48 8.18 3.49 -6.26
N ALA A 49 8.96 2.85 -5.39
CA ALA A 49 9.54 3.50 -4.21
C ALA A 49 10.44 4.68 -4.60
N LEU A 50 11.40 4.46 -5.49
CA LEU A 50 12.31 5.52 -5.95
C LEU A 50 11.58 6.69 -6.62
N VAL A 51 10.58 6.41 -7.46
CA VAL A 51 9.77 7.47 -8.10
C VAL A 51 8.96 8.22 -7.05
N THR A 52 8.37 7.54 -6.07
CA THR A 52 7.59 8.19 -5.01
C THR A 52 8.48 9.09 -4.14
N LEU A 53 9.69 8.62 -3.78
CA LEU A 53 10.67 9.41 -3.04
C LEU A 53 11.13 10.64 -3.82
N ALA A 54 11.40 10.48 -5.13
CA ALA A 54 11.77 11.58 -6.00
C ALA A 54 10.64 12.63 -6.10
N LEU A 55 9.39 12.19 -6.28
CA LEU A 55 8.22 13.07 -6.30
C LEU A 55 8.06 13.85 -4.99
N TYR A 56 8.24 13.16 -3.85
CA TYR A 56 8.20 13.79 -2.54
C TYR A 56 9.32 14.83 -2.37
N GLY A 57 10.56 14.48 -2.74
CA GLY A 57 11.70 15.40 -2.68
C GLY A 57 11.53 16.62 -3.58
N LEU A 58 11.03 16.44 -4.80
CA LEU A 58 10.72 17.55 -5.72
C LEU A 58 9.60 18.44 -5.18
N ALA A 59 8.56 17.86 -4.58
CA ALA A 59 7.47 18.63 -3.97
C ALA A 59 7.96 19.44 -2.77
N GLY A 60 8.84 18.89 -1.94
CA GLY A 60 9.47 19.61 -0.83
C GLY A 60 10.40 20.73 -1.31
N ALA A 61 11.27 20.44 -2.28
CA ALA A 61 12.20 21.42 -2.85
C ALA A 61 11.49 22.57 -3.58
N GLY A 62 10.35 22.28 -4.23
CA GLY A 62 9.52 23.28 -4.89
C GLY A 62 8.57 24.04 -3.95
N GLY A 63 8.58 23.75 -2.65
CA GLY A 63 7.69 24.39 -1.66
C GLY A 63 6.21 24.00 -1.78
N LEU A 64 5.90 22.95 -2.55
CA LEU A 64 4.52 22.46 -2.71
C LEU A 64 4.00 21.78 -1.44
N ILE A 65 4.90 21.12 -0.70
CA ILE A 65 4.62 20.52 0.61
C ILE A 65 5.75 20.86 1.59
N ALA A 66 5.41 20.97 2.88
CA ALA A 66 6.43 21.05 3.93
C ALA A 66 7.13 19.68 4.08
N TRP A 67 8.43 19.70 4.33
CA TRP A 67 9.22 18.47 4.51
C TRP A 67 8.74 17.66 5.73
N ASP A 68 8.26 18.30 6.78
CA ASP A 68 7.73 17.64 7.97
C ASP A 68 6.21 17.37 7.92
N ALA A 69 5.57 17.52 6.74
CA ALA A 69 4.12 17.43 6.61
C ALA A 69 3.53 16.10 7.14
N LEU A 70 4.21 14.96 6.91
CA LEU A 70 3.74 13.67 7.41
C LEU A 70 3.91 13.56 8.92
N TYR A 71 4.96 14.14 9.48
CA TYR A 71 5.15 14.23 10.93
C TYR A 71 4.03 15.05 11.58
N VAL A 72 3.79 16.27 11.09
CA VAL A 72 2.76 17.18 11.65
C VAL A 72 1.37 16.54 11.62
N HIS A 73 1.08 15.75 10.58
CA HIS A 73 -0.23 15.14 10.36
C HIS A 73 -0.33 13.66 10.74
N ARG A 74 0.66 13.11 11.44
CA ARG A 74 0.78 11.67 11.76
C ARG A 74 -0.46 11.04 12.39
N TRP A 75 -1.16 11.74 13.28
CA TRP A 75 -2.34 11.20 13.97
C TRP A 75 -3.56 11.10 13.04
N ALA A 76 -3.74 12.09 12.16
CA ALA A 76 -4.77 12.05 11.13
C ALA A 76 -4.47 10.96 10.10
N ALA A 77 -3.18 10.79 9.73
CA ALA A 77 -2.74 9.70 8.88
C ALA A 77 -2.98 8.33 9.54
N LEU A 78 -2.66 8.18 10.84
CA LEU A 78 -2.95 6.93 11.57
C LEU A 78 -4.44 6.60 11.56
N ALA A 79 -5.30 7.57 11.86
CA ALA A 79 -6.74 7.39 11.82
C ALA A 79 -7.22 6.98 10.40
N ALA A 80 -6.70 7.62 9.36
CA ALA A 80 -6.98 7.26 7.97
C ALA A 80 -6.52 5.83 7.62
N ALA A 81 -5.33 5.43 8.07
CA ALA A 81 -4.80 4.08 7.83
C ALA A 81 -5.67 3.01 8.50
N CYS A 82 -6.09 3.24 9.76
CA CYS A 82 -7.00 2.34 10.47
C CYS A 82 -8.36 2.25 9.77
N ALA A 83 -8.94 3.40 9.39
CA ALA A 83 -10.22 3.45 8.67
C ALA A 83 -10.15 2.70 7.32
N LEU A 84 -9.08 2.92 6.54
CA LEU A 84 -8.86 2.20 5.29
C LEU A 84 -8.67 0.69 5.50
N GLY A 85 -7.99 0.27 6.57
CA GLY A 85 -7.85 -1.15 6.91
C GLY A 85 -9.20 -1.81 7.23
N LEU A 86 -10.08 -1.11 7.94
CA LEU A 86 -11.45 -1.56 8.22
C LEU A 86 -12.29 -1.62 6.95
N VAL A 87 -12.23 -0.59 6.09
CA VAL A 87 -12.90 -0.57 4.78
C VAL A 87 -12.40 -1.71 3.89
N PHE A 88 -11.09 -1.94 3.83
CA PHE A 88 -10.50 -3.04 3.08
C PHE A 88 -10.97 -4.40 3.61
N THR A 89 -11.03 -4.58 4.92
CA THR A 89 -11.55 -5.80 5.55
C THR A 89 -13.03 -6.01 5.21
N ALA A 90 -13.85 -4.95 5.30
CA ALA A 90 -15.26 -5.00 4.95
C ALA A 90 -15.51 -5.29 3.47
N ALA A 91 -14.67 -4.75 2.58
CA ALA A 91 -14.82 -4.88 1.13
C ALA A 91 -14.25 -6.19 0.57
N LEU A 92 -13.16 -6.72 1.14
CA LEU A 92 -12.44 -7.85 0.56
C LEU A 92 -12.54 -9.14 1.40
N VAL A 93 -12.51 -9.03 2.73
CA VAL A 93 -12.48 -10.20 3.62
C VAL A 93 -13.90 -10.66 3.94
N LEU A 94 -14.76 -9.78 4.46
CA LEU A 94 -16.11 -10.15 4.92
C LEU A 94 -17.05 -10.73 3.84
N PRO A 95 -16.96 -10.33 2.55
CA PRO A 95 -17.82 -10.92 1.50
C PRO A 95 -17.42 -12.34 1.11
N ALA A 96 -16.18 -12.77 1.40
CA ALA A 96 -15.76 -14.14 1.15
C ALA A 96 -16.40 -15.11 2.16
N ALA A 97 -16.64 -16.34 1.72
CA ALA A 97 -17.25 -17.39 2.56
C ALA A 97 -16.45 -17.58 3.86
N PRO A 98 -17.10 -17.63 5.04
CA PRO A 98 -16.44 -17.89 6.32
C PRO A 98 -15.64 -19.19 6.30
N ARG A 99 -14.46 -19.19 6.90
CA ARG A 99 -13.60 -20.38 7.00
C ARG A 99 -13.50 -20.91 8.43
N ARG A 100 -13.57 -20.02 9.42
CA ARG A 100 -13.49 -20.29 10.86
C ARG A 100 -14.47 -19.39 11.62
N GLY A 101 -14.27 -19.22 12.93
CA GLY A 101 -14.99 -18.20 13.70
C GLY A 101 -14.59 -16.77 13.29
N LEU A 102 -15.48 -15.80 13.53
CA LEU A 102 -15.32 -14.41 13.09
C LEU A 102 -13.95 -13.80 13.44
N LEU A 103 -13.49 -13.96 14.68
CA LEU A 103 -12.21 -13.40 15.13
C LEU A 103 -11.02 -14.04 14.40
N ALA A 104 -11.07 -15.36 14.16
CA ALA A 104 -10.03 -16.05 13.41
C ALA A 104 -10.03 -15.62 11.92
N ASP A 105 -11.21 -15.44 11.33
CA ASP A 105 -11.35 -14.97 9.94
C ASP A 105 -10.89 -13.52 9.76
N LEU A 106 -11.11 -12.66 10.75
CA LEU A 106 -10.61 -11.28 10.74
C LEU A 106 -9.08 -11.23 10.86
N PHE A 107 -8.48 -12.10 11.68
CA PHE A 107 -7.04 -12.14 11.90
C PHE A 107 -6.27 -12.81 10.74
N LEU A 108 -6.77 -13.95 10.25
CA LEU A 108 -6.10 -14.76 9.23
C LEU A 108 -6.53 -14.42 7.79
N GLY A 109 -7.65 -13.71 7.64
CA GLY A 109 -8.30 -13.51 6.36
C GLY A 109 -9.08 -14.74 5.87
N ARG A 110 -9.93 -14.53 4.87
CA ARG A 110 -10.73 -15.59 4.21
C ARG A 110 -10.20 -15.96 2.82
N LEU A 111 -9.39 -15.09 2.21
CA LEU A 111 -8.84 -15.25 0.87
C LEU A 111 -7.33 -15.48 0.93
N GLU A 112 -6.86 -16.57 0.32
CA GLU A 112 -5.46 -16.98 0.47
C GLU A 112 -4.48 -16.09 -0.28
N ASN A 113 -4.76 -15.63 -1.51
CA ASN A 113 -3.97 -14.63 -2.25
C ASN A 113 -4.86 -13.95 -3.31
N PRO A 114 -5.68 -12.95 -2.94
CA PRO A 114 -6.59 -12.33 -3.89
C PRO A 114 -5.82 -11.54 -4.94
N GLN A 115 -5.96 -11.97 -6.20
CA GLN A 115 -5.36 -11.35 -7.38
C GLN A 115 -6.44 -10.83 -8.33
N LEU A 116 -6.09 -9.75 -9.03
CA LEU A 116 -6.89 -9.12 -10.08
C LEU A 116 -6.01 -8.99 -11.34
N ALA A 117 -6.67 -9.01 -12.52
CA ALA A 117 -6.03 -8.87 -13.83
C ALA A 117 -4.80 -9.79 -14.01
N ASP A 118 -4.99 -11.09 -13.81
CA ASP A 118 -3.97 -12.14 -14.02
C ASP A 118 -2.65 -11.91 -13.26
N GLY A 119 -2.76 -11.42 -12.01
CA GLY A 119 -1.60 -11.16 -11.15
C GLY A 119 -0.94 -9.80 -11.38
N HIS A 120 -1.57 -8.92 -12.17
CA HIS A 120 -1.14 -7.53 -12.30
C HIS A 120 -1.32 -6.76 -10.99
N VAL A 121 -2.36 -7.12 -10.22
CA VAL A 121 -2.60 -6.60 -8.87
C VAL A 121 -2.80 -7.78 -7.94
N ASP A 122 -1.91 -7.90 -6.96
CA ASP A 122 -2.06 -8.83 -5.84
C ASP A 122 -2.21 -8.02 -4.56
N ALA A 123 -3.26 -8.29 -3.78
CA ALA A 123 -3.57 -7.43 -2.64
C ALA A 123 -2.46 -7.44 -1.58
N LYS A 124 -1.82 -8.58 -1.33
CA LYS A 124 -0.73 -8.66 -0.34
C LYS A 124 0.49 -7.90 -0.84
N MET A 125 0.82 -8.04 -2.12
CA MET A 125 1.95 -7.32 -2.71
C MET A 125 1.74 -5.81 -2.74
N VAL A 126 0.52 -5.35 -3.04
CA VAL A 126 0.16 -3.93 -3.00
C VAL A 126 0.23 -3.39 -1.57
N LEU A 127 -0.34 -4.09 -0.59
CA LEU A 127 -0.27 -3.66 0.80
C LEU A 127 1.16 -3.58 1.32
N TYR A 128 2.02 -4.52 0.93
CA TYR A 128 3.45 -4.48 1.24
C TYR A 128 4.12 -3.24 0.63
N LEU A 129 3.85 -2.96 -0.65
CA LEU A 129 4.42 -1.81 -1.35
C LEU A 129 3.98 -0.48 -0.72
N VAL A 130 2.67 -0.31 -0.49
CA VAL A 130 2.10 0.90 0.13
C VAL A 130 2.68 1.10 1.53
N GLY A 131 2.73 0.03 2.34
CA GLY A 131 3.28 0.09 3.70
C GLY A 131 4.76 0.47 3.72
N ALA A 132 5.59 -0.20 2.91
CA ALA A 132 7.03 0.04 2.86
C ALA A 132 7.38 1.46 2.38
N VAL A 133 6.74 1.92 1.30
CA VAL A 133 6.98 3.26 0.76
C VAL A 133 6.49 4.34 1.73
N THR A 134 5.33 4.15 2.36
CA THR A 134 4.81 5.11 3.33
C THR A 134 5.67 5.16 4.58
N LEU A 135 6.21 4.03 5.05
CA LEU A 135 7.16 3.99 6.15
C LEU A 135 8.41 4.84 5.85
N GLU A 136 9.01 4.64 4.67
CA GLU A 136 10.19 5.41 4.26
C GLU A 136 9.91 6.93 4.24
N LEU A 137 8.78 7.34 3.67
CA LEU A 137 8.37 8.75 3.67
C LEU A 137 8.14 9.31 5.07
N ASN A 138 7.58 8.51 6.00
CA ASN A 138 7.45 8.94 7.39
C ASN A 138 8.82 9.14 8.04
N LEU A 139 9.77 8.23 7.83
CA LEU A 139 11.13 8.37 8.37
C LEU A 139 11.81 9.65 7.85
N LEU A 140 11.70 9.92 6.55
CA LEU A 140 12.24 11.16 5.96
C LEU A 140 11.57 12.41 6.53
N SER A 141 10.24 12.40 6.66
CA SER A 141 9.50 13.54 7.20
C SER A 141 9.80 13.77 8.68
N TYR A 142 10.00 12.70 9.45
CA TYR A 142 10.42 12.78 10.85
C TYR A 142 11.84 13.32 10.96
N ALA A 143 12.76 12.87 10.11
CA ALA A 143 14.11 13.40 10.07
C ALA A 143 14.09 14.90 9.74
N ALA A 144 13.32 15.31 8.73
CA ALA A 144 13.15 16.72 8.36
C ALA A 144 12.63 17.56 9.54
N HIS A 145 11.62 17.10 10.27
CA HIS A 145 11.08 17.84 11.42
C HIS A 145 12.12 18.15 12.52
N HIS A 146 13.14 17.30 12.66
CA HIS A 146 14.15 17.46 13.69
C HIS A 146 15.43 18.15 13.18
N LEU A 147 15.63 18.22 11.87
CA LEU A 147 16.88 18.68 11.25
C LEU A 147 16.73 19.97 10.44
N LEU A 148 15.52 20.31 9.98
CA LEU A 148 15.19 21.50 9.20
C LEU A 148 14.29 22.43 10.00
#